data_AF-A0A2V1HZS7-F1
#
_entry.id   AF-A0A2V1HZS7-F1
#
_cell.length_a   1.000
_cell.length_b   1.000
_cell.length_c   1.000
_cell.angle_alpha   90.00
_cell.angle_beta   90.00
_cell.angle_gamma   90.00
#
_symmetry.space_group_name_H-M   'P 1'
#
loop_
_entity.id
_entity.type
_entity.pdbx_description
1 polymer ?
#
loop_
_entity_poly.entity_id
_entity_poly.type
_entity_poly.pdbx_seq_one_letter_code
_entity_poly.pdbx_strand_id
1 'polypeptide(L)'
;MKLDGVSFAPNVSFRNGERITIGAGSHIGERSILWAGNSTGRIVLGTKCLLAPGVVITASNYGIIRGTPPMDQPKIEKDIVIGDGVWLGAYAVVTAGVTIGAGAIVGAGAVVTKDVPPDAIVGGVPAKIIGTRPDAAEVV
;
A
#
# COMPACT_ATOMS: atom_id res chain seq x y z
N MET A 1 -15.78 -3.00 -15.81
CA MET A 1 -14.78 -2.00 -15.41
C MET A 1 -13.74 -1.94 -16.53
N LYS A 2 -13.73 -0.91 -17.37
CA LYS A 2 -12.58 -0.67 -18.25
C LYS A 2 -11.48 -0.14 -17.32
N LEU A 3 -10.50 -0.99 -17.08
CA LEU A 3 -9.35 -0.66 -16.26
C LEU A 3 -8.29 -0.11 -17.22
N ASP A 4 -8.30 1.20 -17.46
CA ASP A 4 -7.45 1.84 -18.46
C ASP A 4 -5.96 1.57 -18.20
N GLY A 5 -5.43 0.52 -18.83
CA GLY A 5 -4.05 0.07 -18.68
C GLY A 5 -3.70 -0.52 -17.30
N VAL A 6 -4.65 -0.84 -16.43
CA VAL A 6 -4.32 -1.56 -15.18
C VAL A 6 -4.00 -3.01 -15.54
N SER A 7 -2.93 -3.53 -14.96
CA SER A 7 -2.53 -4.92 -15.17
C SER A 7 -2.26 -5.63 -13.84
N PHE A 8 -2.51 -6.94 -13.83
CA PHE A 8 -2.30 -7.80 -12.68
C PHE A 8 -1.48 -8.99 -13.14
N ALA A 9 -0.45 -9.33 -12.37
CA ALA A 9 0.21 -10.61 -12.49
C ALA A 9 -0.67 -11.74 -11.88
N PRO A 10 -0.32 -13.02 -12.06
CA PRO A 10 -1.07 -14.12 -11.46
C PRO A 10 -1.20 -14.04 -9.93
N ASN A 11 -2.25 -14.67 -9.40
CA ASN A 11 -2.45 -14.90 -7.97
C ASN A 11 -2.58 -13.63 -7.09
N VAL A 12 -3.00 -12.50 -7.67
CA VAL A 12 -3.33 -11.31 -6.88
C VAL A 12 -4.62 -11.55 -6.09
N SER A 13 -4.59 -11.26 -4.79
CA SER A 13 -5.74 -11.44 -3.88
C SER A 13 -6.36 -10.08 -3.55
N PHE A 14 -7.66 -9.95 -3.84
CA PHE A 14 -8.47 -8.81 -3.41
C PHE A 14 -9.49 -9.26 -2.38
N ARG A 15 -9.61 -8.55 -1.27
CA ARG A 15 -10.68 -8.73 -0.28
C ARG A 15 -11.46 -7.43 -0.13
N ASN A 16 -12.79 -7.54 -0.16
CA ASN A 16 -13.71 -6.40 -0.18
C ASN A 16 -13.39 -5.46 -1.37
N GLY A 17 -13.29 -6.05 -2.57
CA GLY A 17 -12.82 -5.40 -3.79
C GLY A 17 -13.65 -4.18 -4.21
N GLU A 18 -14.92 -4.11 -3.79
CA GLU A 18 -15.79 -2.94 -3.96
C GLU A 18 -15.28 -1.67 -3.25
N ARG A 19 -14.29 -1.82 -2.35
CA ARG A 19 -13.62 -0.72 -1.63
C ARG A 19 -12.19 -0.47 -2.09
N ILE A 20 -11.79 -1.11 -3.19
CA ILE A 20 -10.45 -0.97 -3.76
C ILE A 20 -10.57 -0.20 -5.07
N THR A 21 -9.90 0.95 -5.13
CA THR A 21 -9.77 1.74 -6.36
C THR A 21 -8.32 1.68 -6.83
N ILE A 22 -8.13 1.39 -8.12
CA ILE A 22 -6.81 1.32 -8.73
C ILE A 22 -6.78 2.25 -9.93
N GLY A 23 -5.95 3.28 -9.86
CA GLY A 23 -5.80 4.26 -10.93
C GLY A 23 -5.20 3.67 -12.20
N ALA A 24 -5.46 4.35 -13.33
CA ALA A 24 -5.07 3.93 -14.66
C ALA A 24 -3.56 3.68 -14.80
N GLY A 25 -3.20 2.66 -15.58
CA GLY A 25 -1.82 2.32 -15.90
C GLY A 25 -1.01 1.71 -14.74
N SER A 26 -1.64 1.40 -13.61
CA SER A 26 -0.99 0.77 -12.47
C SER A 26 -0.79 -0.74 -12.69
N HIS A 27 0.28 -1.30 -12.12
CA HIS A 27 0.57 -2.73 -12.17
C HIS A 27 0.61 -3.34 -10.77
N ILE A 28 -0.07 -4.47 -10.59
CA ILE A 28 -0.05 -5.24 -9.34
C ILE A 28 0.70 -6.55 -9.56
N GLY A 29 1.88 -6.66 -8.93
CA GLY A 29 2.78 -7.79 -9.04
C GLY A 29 2.25 -9.09 -8.41
N GLU A 30 2.86 -10.21 -8.79
CA GLU A 30 2.40 -11.56 -8.46
C GLU A 30 2.22 -11.74 -6.95
N ARG A 31 1.15 -12.44 -6.54
CA ARG A 31 0.87 -12.77 -5.13
C ARG A 31 0.73 -11.55 -4.20
N SER A 32 0.49 -10.37 -4.75
CA SER A 32 0.14 -9.21 -3.92
C SER A 32 -1.25 -9.39 -3.31
N ILE A 33 -1.41 -8.87 -2.10
CA ILE A 33 -2.62 -9.00 -1.28
C ILE A 33 -3.12 -7.60 -0.96
N LEU A 34 -4.31 -7.26 -1.46
CA LEU A 34 -4.98 -6.00 -1.17
C LEU A 34 -6.28 -6.29 -0.42
N TRP A 35 -6.27 -6.07 0.89
CA TRP A 35 -7.40 -6.33 1.77
C TRP A 35 -7.97 -5.02 2.31
N ALA A 36 -9.03 -4.55 1.65
CA ALA A 36 -9.81 -3.44 2.17
C ALA A 36 -10.59 -3.88 3.43
N GLY A 37 -11.04 -2.90 4.20
CA GLY A 37 -11.89 -3.09 5.35
C GLY A 37 -13.22 -3.75 4.98
N ASN A 38 -13.85 -4.42 5.95
CA ASN A 38 -15.13 -5.11 5.78
C ASN A 38 -16.30 -4.12 5.78
N SER A 39 -16.15 -2.97 6.45
CA SER A 39 -17.22 -1.97 6.59
C SER A 39 -16.83 -0.62 6.01
N THR A 40 -15.65 -0.09 6.34
CA THR A 40 -15.30 1.32 6.07
C THR A 40 -13.93 1.49 5.44
N GLY A 41 -12.94 0.66 5.78
CA GLY A 41 -11.57 0.85 5.31
C GLY A 41 -11.44 0.67 3.80
N ARG A 42 -10.96 1.70 3.09
CA ARG A 42 -10.71 1.67 1.64
C ARG A 42 -9.23 1.50 1.33
N ILE A 43 -8.94 1.02 0.14
CA ILE A 43 -7.60 1.07 -0.46
C ILE A 43 -7.72 1.87 -1.75
N VAL A 44 -7.04 3.01 -1.83
CA VAL A 44 -7.07 3.90 -2.99
C VAL A 44 -5.66 4.04 -3.54
N LEU A 45 -5.42 3.47 -4.72
CA LEU A 45 -4.18 3.63 -5.48
C LEU A 45 -4.39 4.66 -6.59
N GLY A 46 -3.45 5.59 -6.70
CA GLY A 46 -3.34 6.51 -7.81
C GLY A 46 -3.01 5.83 -9.14
N THR A 47 -2.72 6.65 -10.12
CA THR A 47 -2.32 6.24 -11.47
C THR A 47 -0.85 5.85 -11.50
N LYS A 48 -0.48 4.99 -12.46
CA LYS A 48 0.91 4.60 -12.73
C LYS A 48 1.68 4.09 -11.51
N CYS A 49 0.99 3.47 -10.56
CA CYS A 49 1.62 2.82 -9.42
C CYS A 49 2.23 1.48 -9.84
N LEU A 50 3.36 1.11 -9.22
CA LEU A 50 3.99 -0.19 -9.40
C LEU A 50 4.06 -0.92 -8.07
N LEU A 51 3.34 -2.03 -7.95
CA LEU A 51 3.51 -2.97 -6.85
C LEU A 51 4.35 -4.14 -7.36
N ALA A 52 5.51 -4.34 -6.75
CA ALA A 52 6.33 -5.52 -6.99
C ALA A 52 5.65 -6.78 -6.40
N PRO A 53 6.17 -8.00 -6.67
CA PRO A 53 5.58 -9.23 -6.14
C PRO A 53 5.49 -9.28 -4.61
N GLY A 54 4.41 -9.88 -4.12
CA GLY A 54 4.20 -10.15 -2.69
C GLY A 54 3.88 -8.93 -1.82
N VAL A 55 3.56 -7.77 -2.40
CA VAL A 55 3.15 -6.59 -1.63
C VAL A 55 1.86 -6.86 -0.87
N VAL A 56 1.80 -6.46 0.41
CA VAL A 56 0.61 -6.60 1.26
C VAL A 56 0.09 -5.23 1.69
N ILE A 57 -1.18 -4.97 1.41
CA ILE A 57 -1.88 -3.75 1.84
C ILE A 57 -3.10 -4.17 2.63
N THR A 58 -3.21 -3.73 3.88
CA THR A 58 -4.35 -4.08 4.74
C THR A 58 -4.95 -2.87 5.44
N ALA A 59 -6.18 -2.53 5.09
CA ALA A 59 -6.93 -1.40 5.65
C ALA A 59 -7.72 -1.78 6.93
N SER A 60 -7.39 -2.91 7.56
CA SER A 60 -8.09 -3.44 8.75
C SER A 60 -7.11 -4.02 9.76
N ASN A 61 -7.36 -3.75 11.03
CA ASN A 61 -6.67 -4.33 12.18
C ASN A 61 -7.70 -4.82 13.21
N TYR A 62 -7.24 -5.57 14.21
CA TYR A 62 -8.04 -5.95 15.38
C TYR A 62 -7.70 -5.07 16.58
N GLY A 63 -8.63 -4.95 17.53
CA GLY A 63 -8.32 -4.41 18.85
C GLY A 63 -7.21 -5.20 19.55
N ILE A 64 -6.46 -4.50 20.41
CA ILE A 64 -5.29 -5.04 21.11
C ILE A 64 -5.42 -4.99 22.65
N ILE A 65 -6.64 -4.77 23.15
CA ILE A 65 -6.89 -4.64 24.59
C ILE A 65 -6.70 -6.00 25.26
N ARG A 66 -5.94 -6.03 26.36
CA ARG A 66 -5.70 -7.25 27.15
C ARG A 66 -6.99 -7.71 27.82
N GLY A 67 -7.16 -9.02 27.97
CA GLY A 67 -8.34 -9.63 28.61
C GLY A 67 -9.46 -10.03 27.65
N THR A 68 -9.37 -9.62 26.39
CA THR A 68 -10.29 -10.05 25.33
C THR A 68 -9.47 -10.63 24.16
N PRO A 69 -9.73 -11.86 23.70
CA PRO A 69 -9.05 -12.41 22.52
C PRO A 69 -9.25 -11.50 21.29
N PRO A 70 -8.25 -11.31 20.41
CA PRO A 70 -8.38 -10.41 19.25
C PRO A 70 -9.58 -10.71 18.34
N MET A 71 -9.99 -11.98 18.23
CA MET A 71 -11.17 -12.38 17.44
C MET A 71 -12.50 -11.88 18.01
N ASP A 72 -12.55 -11.62 19.32
CA ASP A 72 -13.72 -11.08 20.01
C ASP A 72 -13.66 -9.54 20.14
N GLN A 73 -12.58 -8.93 19.63
CA GLN A 73 -12.40 -7.48 19.63
C GLN A 73 -12.93 -6.85 18.33
N PRO A 74 -13.41 -5.59 18.39
CA PRO A 74 -13.86 -4.89 17.20
C PRO A 74 -12.70 -4.73 16.20
N LYS A 75 -13.06 -4.70 14.92
CA LYS A 75 -12.12 -4.35 13.85
C LYS A 75 -11.91 -2.84 13.82
N ILE A 76 -10.66 -2.44 13.66
CA ILE A 76 -10.23 -1.05 13.49
C ILE A 76 -9.85 -0.89 12.02
N GLU A 77 -10.68 -0.18 11.27
CA GLU A 77 -10.49 0.03 9.84
C GLU A 77 -10.12 1.49 9.56
N LYS A 78 -9.15 1.70 8.68
CA LYS A 78 -8.70 3.02 8.27
C LYS A 78 -8.26 2.96 6.82
N ASP A 79 -8.65 3.99 6.07
CA ASP A 79 -8.29 4.11 4.66
C ASP A 79 -6.78 4.10 4.45
N ILE A 80 -6.35 3.50 3.36
CA ILE A 80 -5.00 3.61 2.83
C ILE A 80 -5.07 4.36 1.50
N VAL A 81 -4.25 5.39 1.37
CA VAL A 81 -4.17 6.22 0.17
C VAL A 81 -2.75 6.17 -0.37
N ILE A 82 -2.60 5.78 -1.62
CA ILE A 82 -1.32 5.69 -2.32
C ILE A 82 -1.40 6.66 -3.51
N GLY A 83 -0.54 7.68 -3.51
CA GLY A 83 -0.49 8.70 -4.54
C GLY A 83 -0.01 8.17 -5.90
N ASP A 84 -0.08 9.04 -6.91
CA ASP A 84 0.34 8.71 -8.27
C ASP A 84 1.82 8.33 -8.35
N GLY A 85 2.17 7.39 -9.22
CA GLY A 85 3.56 7.06 -9.54
C GLY A 85 4.35 6.41 -8.40
N VAL A 86 3.70 5.94 -7.34
CA VAL A 86 4.36 5.26 -6.22
C VAL A 86 4.88 3.88 -6.62
N TRP A 87 6.06 3.53 -6.13
CA TRP A 87 6.63 2.19 -6.25
C TRP A 87 6.71 1.50 -4.89
N LEU A 88 6.01 0.37 -4.75
CA LEU A 88 6.13 -0.53 -3.61
C LEU A 88 7.03 -1.72 -3.97
N GLY A 89 8.19 -1.81 -3.32
CA GLY A 89 9.16 -2.89 -3.48
C GLY A 89 8.63 -4.25 -3.04
N ALA A 90 9.32 -5.32 -3.47
CA ALA A 90 8.84 -6.69 -3.25
C ALA A 90 8.64 -6.97 -1.75
N TYR A 91 7.55 -7.62 -1.40
CA TYR A 91 7.17 -7.93 -0.01
C TYR A 91 7.06 -6.72 0.93
N ALA A 92 6.88 -5.50 0.41
CA ALA A 92 6.53 -4.37 1.26
C ALA A 92 5.13 -4.54 1.86
N VAL A 93 4.95 -4.05 3.09
CA VAL A 93 3.68 -4.08 3.83
C VAL A 93 3.22 -2.65 4.12
N VAL A 94 1.96 -2.33 3.82
CA VAL A 94 1.34 -1.04 4.16
C VAL A 94 0.20 -1.26 5.13
N THR A 95 0.27 -0.63 6.31
CA THR A 95 -0.72 -0.81 7.38
C THR A 95 -1.87 0.18 7.31
N ALA A 96 -3.01 -0.17 7.92
CA ALA A 96 -4.23 0.64 7.94
C ALA A 96 -3.98 2.09 8.38
N GLY A 97 -4.53 3.04 7.63
CA GLY A 97 -4.46 4.47 7.94
C GLY A 97 -3.27 5.22 7.35
N VAL A 98 -2.41 4.55 6.58
CA VAL A 98 -1.23 5.17 5.96
C VAL A 98 -1.60 5.89 4.66
N THR A 99 -1.10 7.12 4.53
CA THR A 99 -1.02 7.86 3.26
C THR A 99 0.41 7.84 2.72
N ILE A 100 0.60 7.38 1.48
CA ILE A 100 1.88 7.43 0.77
C ILE A 100 1.77 8.51 -0.32
N GLY A 101 2.57 9.56 -0.21
CA GLY A 101 2.60 10.67 -1.15
C GLY A 101 3.02 10.23 -2.56
N ALA A 102 2.62 11.03 -3.56
CA ALA A 102 2.95 10.77 -4.96
C ALA A 102 4.47 10.66 -5.18
N GLY A 103 4.88 9.81 -6.12
CA GLY A 103 6.28 9.62 -6.51
C GLY A 103 7.17 8.89 -5.50
N ALA A 104 6.67 8.60 -4.29
CA ALA A 104 7.42 7.94 -3.24
C ALA A 104 7.83 6.50 -3.61
N ILE A 105 8.94 6.06 -3.04
CA ILE A 105 9.51 4.72 -3.23
C ILE A 105 9.60 4.00 -1.89
N VAL A 106 9.00 2.82 -1.80
CA VAL A 106 9.08 1.94 -0.64
C VAL A 106 10.02 0.78 -0.98
N GLY A 107 11.11 0.66 -0.24
CA GLY A 107 12.07 -0.43 -0.41
C GLY A 107 11.47 -1.81 -0.17
N ALA A 108 12.10 -2.85 -0.76
CA ALA A 108 11.68 -4.23 -0.56
C ALA A 108 11.69 -4.64 0.91
N GLY A 109 10.68 -5.41 1.33
CA GLY A 109 10.51 -5.90 2.71
C GLY A 109 10.18 -4.81 3.75
N ALA A 110 9.97 -3.56 3.34
CA ALA A 110 9.67 -2.48 4.29
C ALA A 110 8.26 -2.61 4.87
N VAL A 111 8.08 -2.25 6.15
CA VAL A 111 6.77 -2.21 6.81
C VAL A 111 6.41 -0.76 7.09
N VAL A 112 5.55 -0.20 6.25
CA VAL A 112 5.11 1.20 6.31
C VAL A 112 3.98 1.33 7.33
N THR A 113 4.33 1.90 8.49
CA THR A 113 3.42 2.08 9.63
C THR A 113 2.98 3.54 9.84
N LYS A 114 3.51 4.47 9.05
CA LYS A 114 3.27 5.92 9.15
C LYS A 114 3.24 6.52 7.76
N ASP A 115 2.63 7.69 7.64
CA ASP A 115 2.56 8.42 6.38
C ASP A 115 3.95 8.68 5.80
N VAL A 116 4.02 8.63 4.47
CA VAL A 116 5.24 8.83 3.69
C VAL A 116 5.07 10.10 2.86
N PRO A 117 5.96 11.09 2.98
CA PRO A 117 5.90 12.30 2.15
C PRO A 117 6.02 12.00 0.65
N PRO A 118 5.51 12.87 -0.23
CA PRO A 118 5.78 12.78 -1.66
C PRO A 118 7.29 12.70 -1.96
N ASP A 119 7.64 11.94 -2.99
CA ASP A 119 9.02 11.71 -3.48
C ASP A 119 10.01 11.15 -2.46
N ALA A 120 9.58 10.83 -1.24
CA ALA A 120 10.44 10.20 -0.24
C ALA A 120 10.78 8.76 -0.61
N ILE A 121 11.98 8.34 -0.26
CA ILE A 121 12.41 6.94 -0.29
C ILE A 121 12.38 6.43 1.14
N VAL A 122 11.60 5.38 1.41
CA VAL A 122 11.51 4.74 2.73
C VAL A 122 11.94 3.29 2.69
N GLY A 123 12.49 2.78 3.79
CA GLY A 123 12.87 1.38 3.93
C GLY A 123 12.98 0.92 5.38
N GLY A 124 12.97 -0.39 5.59
CA GLY A 124 13.14 -1.02 6.92
C GLY A 124 11.83 -1.40 7.63
N VAL A 125 11.99 -1.94 8.84
CA VAL A 125 10.88 -2.41 9.70
C VAL A 125 11.07 -1.85 11.12
N PRO A 126 10.29 -0.84 11.56
CA PRO A 126 9.36 -0.06 10.74
C PRO A 126 10.09 0.79 9.69
N ALA A 127 9.40 1.12 8.60
CA ALA A 127 9.96 1.92 7.53
C ALA A 127 10.34 3.32 8.04
N LYS A 128 11.52 3.80 7.62
CA LYS A 128 12.02 5.15 7.87
C LYS A 128 12.41 5.80 6.55
N ILE A 129 12.35 7.13 6.49
CA ILE A 129 12.90 7.90 5.37
C ILE A 129 14.41 7.64 5.33
N ILE A 130 14.89 7.19 4.18
CA ILE A 130 16.31 6.90 3.90
C ILE A 130 16.86 7.77 2.77
N GLY A 131 16.01 8.56 2.13
CA GLY A 131 16.40 9.52 1.10
C GLY A 131 15.18 10.17 0.47
N THR A 132 15.46 10.96 -0.56
CA THR A 132 14.47 11.56 -1.45
C THR A 132 14.82 11.13 -2.87
N ARG A 133 13.80 10.95 -3.71
CA ARG A 133 13.99 10.63 -5.12
C ARG A 133 14.77 11.78 -5.77
N PRO A 134 15.88 11.51 -6.46
CA PRO A 134 16.71 12.57 -7.01
C PRO A 134 16.03 13.22 -8.22
N ASP A 135 16.28 14.51 -8.41
CA ASP A 135 15.91 15.21 -9.63
C ASP A 135 16.80 14.74 -10.80
N ALA A 136 16.25 14.70 -12.01
CA ALA A 136 17.00 14.24 -13.19
C ALA A 136 18.32 15.00 -13.41
N ALA A 137 18.38 16.28 -12.99
CA ALA A 137 19.58 17.11 -13.08
C ALA A 137 20.70 16.70 -12.09
N GLU A 138 20.38 15.90 -11.06
CA GLU A 138 21.32 15.46 -10.03
C GLU A 138 21.88 14.05 -10.31
N VAL A 139 21.37 13.35 -11.33
CA VAL A 139 21.78 11.98 -11.69
C VAL A 139 22.75 11.96 -12.88
N VAL A 140 23.46 13.07 -13.13
CA VAL A 140 24.46 13.21 -14.21
C VAL A 140 25.86 12.95 -13.69
#